data_AF-A0A2B4QYE7-F1
#
_entry.id   AF-A0A2B4QYE7-F1
#
_cell.length_a   1.000
_cell.length_b   1.000
_cell.length_c   1.000
_cell.angle_alpha   90.00
_cell.angle_beta   90.00
_cell.angle_gamma   90.00
#
_symmetry.space_group_name_H-M   'P 1'
#
loop_
_entity.id
_entity.type
_entity.pdbx_description
1 polymer ?
#
loop_
_entity_poly.entity_id
_entity_poly.type
_entity_poly.pdbx_seq_one_letter_code
_entity_poly.pdbx_strand_id
1 'polypeptide(L)'
;MITHLLRTHLFMEPVALASRRQLPALHPLWKLLSPHVRGVLAINTLGRERLIPAGGVADNTLSLGGGGHIALMKKYYKTLSWSSYDLPKVLKERGVLDANKLPGFYYRDDALRLWQAISDFAKDILSIYYHSDDDIQKASCQNVSHLGEVPLASKRWQDDRFYGAQFLNGCNPDTIKRCSKIPSNFPVTQELVGNLLDEGDTLKKAIKEGRLYMVDFKILEDIQLYGWNDENLEKRYMCAPFGLFYVKGTGDITPIAIQFHQEANETNPIWTPNDSELDWTFAKMWLRTADVQWHQ
;
A
#
# COMPACT_ATOMS: atom_id res chain seq x y z
N MET A 1 3.83 1.50 -7.84
CA MET A 1 3.13 0.99 -9.03
C MET A 1 1.75 0.46 -8.72
N ILE A 2 1.58 -0.26 -7.62
CA ILE A 2 0.35 -0.93 -7.19
C ILE A 2 -0.60 0.02 -6.46
N THR A 3 -0.21 0.59 -5.32
CA THR A 3 -1.17 1.29 -4.43
C THR A 3 -1.70 2.60 -5.01
N HIS A 4 -0.85 3.37 -5.68
CA HIS A 4 -1.23 4.65 -6.28
C HIS A 4 -1.56 4.46 -7.77
N LEU A 5 -0.58 4.39 -8.69
CA LEU A 5 -0.87 4.41 -10.14
C LEU A 5 -1.88 3.34 -10.59
N LEU A 6 -1.69 2.06 -10.21
CA LEU A 6 -2.64 1.01 -10.61
C LEU A 6 -3.99 1.15 -9.91
N ARG A 7 -4.03 1.20 -8.58
CA ARG A 7 -5.26 1.07 -7.80
C ARG A 7 -6.09 2.36 -7.68
N THR A 8 -5.52 3.56 -7.83
CA THR A 8 -6.31 4.80 -7.88
C THR A 8 -6.52 5.28 -9.32
N HIS A 9 -5.44 5.50 -10.08
CA HIS A 9 -5.54 6.13 -11.40
C HIS A 9 -6.04 5.17 -12.48
N LEU A 10 -5.36 4.04 -12.71
CA LEU A 10 -5.67 3.15 -13.82
C LEU A 10 -6.94 2.32 -13.58
N PHE A 11 -7.19 1.86 -12.35
CA PHE A 11 -8.39 1.08 -12.02
C PHE A 11 -9.69 1.91 -12.08
N MET A 12 -9.63 3.21 -11.76
CA MET A 12 -10.79 4.11 -11.89
C MET A 12 -10.95 4.67 -13.30
N GLU A 13 -10.01 4.48 -14.22
CA GLU A 13 -10.14 4.98 -15.60
C GLU A 13 -11.26 4.29 -16.41
N PRO A 14 -11.42 2.95 -16.36
CA PRO A 14 -12.62 2.29 -16.90
C PRO A 14 -13.92 2.83 -16.31
N VAL A 15 -13.94 3.16 -15.00
CA VAL A 15 -15.10 3.79 -14.37
C VAL A 15 -15.33 5.19 -14.95
N ALA A 16 -14.30 6.03 -15.03
CA ALA A 16 -14.35 7.37 -15.59
C ALA A 16 -14.75 7.38 -17.09
N LEU A 17 -14.39 6.34 -17.85
CA LEU A 17 -14.70 6.18 -19.27
C LEU A 17 -16.11 5.62 -19.50
N ALA A 18 -16.47 4.50 -18.85
CA ALA A 18 -17.80 3.92 -18.94
C ALA A 18 -18.85 4.93 -18.48
N SER A 19 -18.54 5.68 -17.40
CA SER A 19 -19.39 6.76 -16.92
C SER A 19 -19.59 7.86 -17.97
N ARG A 20 -18.54 8.31 -18.69
CA ARG A 20 -18.71 9.29 -19.80
C ARG A 20 -19.55 8.78 -20.97
N ARG A 21 -19.64 7.46 -21.15
CA ARG A 21 -20.08 6.87 -22.43
C ARG A 21 -21.55 6.46 -22.49
N GLN A 22 -22.23 6.27 -21.37
CA GLN A 22 -23.57 5.64 -21.37
C GLN A 22 -24.68 6.57 -20.85
N LEU A 23 -24.34 7.76 -20.33
CA LEU A 23 -25.04 8.32 -19.17
C LEU A 23 -25.31 9.84 -19.32
N PRO A 24 -26.57 10.31 -19.21
CA PRO A 24 -26.90 11.72 -19.40
C PRO A 24 -26.40 12.64 -18.27
N ALA A 25 -26.07 13.90 -18.58
CA ALA A 25 -25.71 14.92 -17.57
C ALA A 25 -26.86 15.29 -16.61
N LEU A 26 -28.11 14.96 -16.98
CA LEU A 26 -29.30 15.09 -16.11
C LEU A 26 -29.36 14.00 -15.04
N HIS A 27 -28.61 12.91 -15.19
CA HIS A 27 -28.78 11.69 -14.42
C HIS A 27 -28.37 11.84 -12.94
N PRO A 28 -29.11 11.28 -11.96
CA PRO A 28 -28.74 11.38 -10.54
C PRO A 28 -27.36 10.82 -10.23
N LEU A 29 -27.06 9.59 -10.66
CA LEU A 29 -25.71 9.03 -10.55
C LEU A 29 -24.66 9.81 -11.38
N TRP A 30 -25.01 10.51 -12.47
CA TRP A 30 -24.05 11.45 -13.07
C TRP A 30 -23.64 12.47 -12.00
N LYS A 31 -24.61 13.19 -11.45
CA LYS A 31 -24.40 14.27 -10.46
C LYS A 31 -23.68 13.78 -9.20
N LEU A 32 -24.07 12.63 -8.64
CA LEU A 32 -23.41 12.05 -7.46
C LEU A 32 -21.96 11.67 -7.75
N LEU A 33 -21.69 10.96 -8.85
CA LEU A 33 -20.33 10.63 -9.25
C LEU A 33 -19.67 11.76 -10.04
N SER A 34 -20.12 13.02 -9.89
CA SER A 34 -19.63 14.26 -10.53
C SER A 34 -18.69 15.15 -9.71
N PRO A 35 -18.30 14.83 -8.46
CA PRO A 35 -17.16 15.46 -7.80
C PRO A 35 -16.10 14.44 -7.32
N HIS A 36 -15.88 13.34 -8.08
CA HIS A 36 -14.85 12.32 -7.83
C HIS A 36 -13.92 11.90 -9.03
N VAL A 37 -14.39 11.76 -10.29
CA VAL A 37 -13.62 11.12 -11.41
C VAL A 37 -13.20 11.98 -12.65
N ARG A 38 -13.35 13.31 -12.68
CA ARG A 38 -12.63 14.18 -13.67
C ARG A 38 -11.21 14.44 -13.14
N GLY A 39 -10.26 14.56 -14.05
CA GLY A 39 -8.83 14.47 -13.75
C GLY A 39 -8.30 13.18 -14.36
N VAL A 40 -8.80 12.03 -13.90
CA VAL A 40 -8.38 10.67 -14.27
C VAL A 40 -8.04 10.50 -15.76
N LEU A 41 -8.99 10.69 -16.68
CA LEU A 41 -8.73 10.52 -18.13
C LEU A 41 -7.62 11.44 -18.70
N ALA A 42 -7.47 12.64 -18.15
CA ALA A 42 -6.44 13.59 -18.58
C ALA A 42 -5.07 13.24 -17.97
N ILE A 43 -5.01 13.00 -16.66
CA ILE A 43 -3.75 12.67 -15.98
C ILE A 43 -3.22 11.29 -16.39
N ASN A 44 -4.09 10.32 -16.70
CA ASN A 44 -3.67 9.01 -17.22
C ASN A 44 -3.18 9.09 -18.67
N THR A 45 -3.71 10.01 -19.46
CA THR A 45 -3.23 10.25 -20.84
C THR A 45 -1.85 10.92 -20.81
N LEU A 46 -1.69 11.98 -20.03
CA LEU A 46 -0.37 12.55 -19.72
C LEU A 46 0.58 11.51 -19.09
N GLY A 47 0.05 10.60 -18.27
CA GLY A 47 0.78 9.49 -17.67
C GLY A 47 1.33 8.53 -18.73
N ARG A 48 0.53 8.15 -19.72
CA ARG A 48 0.97 7.33 -20.87
C ARG A 48 1.95 8.05 -21.78
N GLU A 49 1.89 9.37 -21.88
CA GLU A 49 2.79 10.20 -22.70
C GLU A 49 4.09 10.60 -22.01
N ARG A 50 4.14 10.67 -20.67
CA ARG A 50 5.24 11.29 -19.91
C ARG A 50 5.74 10.46 -18.72
N LEU A 51 4.86 9.72 -18.04
CA LEU A 51 5.21 8.97 -16.83
C LEU A 51 5.69 7.55 -17.17
N ILE A 52 4.84 6.73 -17.78
CA ILE A 52 5.09 5.29 -18.04
C ILE A 52 5.47 4.86 -19.48
N PRO A 53 5.74 5.72 -20.48
CA PRO A 53 6.36 5.24 -21.73
C PRO A 53 7.84 4.92 -21.50
N ALA A 54 8.46 4.23 -22.46
CA ALA A 54 9.90 4.01 -22.47
C ALA A 54 10.66 5.35 -22.44
N GLY A 55 11.59 5.50 -21.51
CA GLY A 55 12.30 6.76 -21.25
C GLY A 55 11.47 7.83 -20.52
N GLY A 56 10.27 7.50 -20.04
CA GLY A 56 9.41 8.38 -19.24
C GLY A 56 9.93 8.62 -17.81
N VAL A 57 9.21 9.43 -17.04
CA VAL A 57 9.59 9.76 -15.65
C VAL A 57 9.70 8.51 -14.76
N ALA A 58 8.86 7.49 -14.95
CA ALA A 58 8.94 6.23 -14.21
C ALA A 58 10.24 5.48 -14.50
N ASP A 59 10.66 5.39 -15.76
CA ASP A 59 11.96 4.82 -16.14
C ASP A 59 13.13 5.58 -15.51
N ASN A 60 13.04 6.91 -15.45
CA ASN A 60 14.11 7.75 -14.91
C ASN A 60 14.14 7.85 -13.37
N THR A 61 13.09 7.42 -12.65
CA THR A 61 13.00 7.59 -11.18
C THR A 61 12.78 6.31 -10.37
N LEU A 62 12.38 5.21 -11.00
CA LEU A 62 12.10 3.94 -10.31
C LEU A 62 13.24 2.94 -10.50
N SER A 63 13.45 2.05 -9.52
CA SER A 63 14.28 0.84 -9.70
C SER A 63 13.67 -0.09 -10.77
N LEU A 64 12.35 0.01 -10.96
CA LEU A 64 11.55 -0.73 -11.93
C LEU A 64 11.43 -0.05 -13.31
N GLY A 65 12.33 0.86 -13.65
CA GLY A 65 12.45 1.37 -15.01
C GLY A 65 12.76 0.27 -16.05
N GLY A 66 12.65 0.59 -17.33
CA GLY A 66 12.84 -0.36 -18.43
C GLY A 66 11.64 -1.32 -18.58
N GLY A 67 10.45 -0.89 -18.18
CA GLY A 67 9.22 -1.68 -18.29
C GLY A 67 8.95 -2.69 -17.15
N GLY A 68 9.87 -2.88 -16.21
CA GLY A 68 9.63 -3.71 -15.01
C GLY A 68 8.40 -3.25 -14.21
N HIS A 69 8.18 -1.94 -14.16
CA HIS A 69 7.02 -1.31 -13.53
C HIS A 69 5.69 -1.66 -14.23
N ILE A 70 5.70 -1.80 -15.56
CA ILE A 70 4.56 -2.31 -16.34
C ILE A 70 4.32 -3.80 -16.04
N ALA A 71 5.38 -4.60 -15.94
CA ALA A 71 5.28 -6.02 -15.61
C ALA A 71 4.69 -6.23 -14.21
N LEU A 72 5.12 -5.45 -13.21
CA LEU A 72 4.56 -5.47 -11.86
C LEU A 72 3.06 -5.11 -11.84
N MET A 73 2.64 -4.05 -12.55
CA MET A 73 1.23 -3.71 -12.65
C MET A 73 0.42 -4.84 -13.31
N LYS A 74 0.93 -5.46 -14.38
CA LYS A 74 0.31 -6.62 -15.04
C LYS A 74 0.27 -7.87 -14.14
N LYS A 75 1.24 -8.05 -13.24
CA LYS A 75 1.29 -9.15 -12.25
C LYS A 75 0.22 -8.95 -11.18
N TYR A 76 0.11 -7.76 -10.60
CA TYR A 76 -0.88 -7.46 -9.55
C TYR A 76 -2.31 -7.27 -10.07
N TYR A 77 -2.53 -6.71 -11.26
CA TYR A 77 -3.88 -6.49 -11.80
C TYR A 77 -4.71 -7.78 -11.87
N LYS A 78 -4.06 -8.94 -12.08
CA LYS A 78 -4.69 -10.27 -12.09
C LYS A 78 -5.31 -10.69 -10.76
N THR A 79 -4.98 -10.04 -9.64
CA THR A 79 -5.51 -10.34 -8.30
C THR A 79 -6.52 -9.31 -7.79
N LEU A 80 -6.81 -8.25 -8.57
CA LEU A 80 -7.75 -7.21 -8.18
C LEU A 80 -9.21 -7.64 -8.40
N SER A 81 -10.06 -7.23 -7.46
CA SER A 81 -11.53 -7.36 -7.54
C SER A 81 -12.19 -6.09 -7.01
N TRP A 82 -13.50 -5.91 -7.24
CA TRP A 82 -14.26 -4.84 -6.58
C TRP A 82 -14.18 -4.91 -5.04
N SER A 83 -14.12 -6.12 -4.47
CA SER A 83 -13.99 -6.28 -3.02
C SER A 83 -12.61 -5.90 -2.45
N SER A 84 -11.62 -5.64 -3.31
CA SER A 84 -10.31 -5.07 -2.95
C SER A 84 -10.37 -3.56 -2.64
N TYR A 85 -11.56 -2.96 -2.73
CA TYR A 85 -11.87 -1.55 -2.41
C TYR A 85 -12.93 -1.40 -1.32
N ASP A 86 -13.45 -2.50 -0.75
CA ASP A 86 -14.27 -2.48 0.46
C ASP A 86 -13.35 -2.26 1.67
N LEU A 87 -13.24 -1.00 2.12
CA LEU A 87 -12.29 -0.62 3.15
C LEU A 87 -12.51 -1.37 4.49
N PRO A 88 -13.74 -1.42 5.08
CA PRO A 88 -13.99 -2.22 6.29
C PRO A 88 -13.62 -3.70 6.13
N LYS A 89 -13.94 -4.32 4.98
CA LYS A 89 -13.57 -5.71 4.69
C LYS A 89 -12.06 -5.89 4.62
N VAL A 90 -11.36 -5.07 3.83
CA VAL A 90 -9.90 -5.17 3.64
C VAL A 90 -9.14 -4.97 4.95
N LEU A 91 -9.55 -4.00 5.79
CA LEU A 91 -8.98 -3.79 7.13
C LEU A 91 -9.19 -5.01 8.06
N LYS A 92 -10.34 -5.68 7.95
CA LYS A 92 -10.67 -6.91 8.69
C LYS A 92 -9.82 -8.09 8.21
N GLU A 93 -9.73 -8.31 6.90
CA GLU A 93 -8.97 -9.40 6.28
C GLU A 93 -7.47 -9.27 6.50
N ARG A 94 -6.93 -8.03 6.51
CA ARG A 94 -5.54 -7.73 6.90
C ARG A 94 -5.27 -7.90 8.40
N GLY A 95 -6.31 -8.02 9.24
CA GLY A 95 -6.19 -8.16 10.69
C GLY A 95 -5.79 -6.88 11.43
N VAL A 96 -6.08 -5.71 10.87
CA VAL A 96 -5.65 -4.38 11.38
C VAL A 96 -6.81 -3.53 11.94
N LEU A 97 -8.05 -4.01 11.83
CA LEU A 97 -9.27 -3.29 12.20
C LEU A 97 -9.40 -3.00 13.72
N ASP A 98 -8.77 -3.78 14.59
CA ASP A 98 -8.88 -3.62 16.06
C ASP A 98 -7.94 -2.53 16.59
N ALA A 99 -8.52 -1.39 16.97
CA ALA A 99 -7.80 -0.24 17.52
C ALA A 99 -7.14 -0.50 18.88
N ASN A 100 -7.58 -1.49 19.64
CA ASN A 100 -6.96 -1.87 20.93
C ASN A 100 -5.73 -2.76 20.74
N LYS A 101 -5.59 -3.40 19.56
CA LYS A 101 -4.45 -4.23 19.17
C LYS A 101 -3.43 -3.48 18.31
N LEU A 102 -3.91 -2.52 17.54
CA LEU A 102 -3.09 -1.63 16.72
C LEU A 102 -3.57 -0.18 16.88
N PRO A 103 -3.22 0.49 17.99
CA PRO A 103 -3.53 1.91 18.19
C PRO A 103 -2.69 2.78 17.25
N GLY A 104 -3.03 4.08 17.16
CA GLY A 104 -2.27 5.06 16.35
C GLY A 104 -2.38 4.87 14.83
N PHE A 105 -3.30 4.04 14.33
CA PHE A 105 -3.56 3.84 12.90
C PHE A 105 -4.60 4.85 12.40
N TYR A 106 -4.25 6.13 12.41
CA TYR A 106 -5.14 7.24 12.05
C TYR A 106 -5.77 7.08 10.65
N TYR A 107 -5.04 6.53 9.67
CA TYR A 107 -5.65 6.19 8.37
C TYR A 107 -6.86 5.27 8.51
N ARG A 108 -6.80 4.20 9.32
CA ARG A 108 -7.97 3.33 9.59
C ARG A 108 -9.08 4.16 10.23
N ASP A 109 -8.74 4.89 11.29
CA ASP A 109 -9.73 5.52 12.17
C ASP A 109 -10.49 6.66 11.46
N ASP A 110 -9.80 7.44 10.61
CA ASP A 110 -10.42 8.50 9.81
C ASP A 110 -10.99 8.02 8.48
N ALA A 111 -10.34 7.07 7.78
CA ALA A 111 -10.91 6.55 6.53
C ALA A 111 -12.17 5.71 6.77
N LEU A 112 -12.34 5.06 7.93
CA LEU A 112 -13.63 4.44 8.30
C LEU A 112 -14.74 5.48 8.54
N ARG A 113 -14.42 6.62 9.16
CA ARG A 113 -15.39 7.74 9.33
C ARG A 113 -15.80 8.33 7.98
N LEU A 114 -14.81 8.59 7.11
CA LEU A 114 -15.06 9.07 5.74
C LEU A 114 -15.83 8.04 4.91
N TRP A 115 -15.49 6.75 5.01
CA TRP A 115 -16.22 5.66 4.35
C TRP A 115 -17.68 5.62 4.78
N GLN A 116 -17.96 5.71 6.09
CA GLN A 116 -19.33 5.74 6.59
C GLN A 116 -20.09 6.97 6.07
N ALA A 117 -19.51 8.17 6.20
CA ALA A 117 -20.13 9.42 5.73
C ALA A 117 -20.39 9.42 4.21
N ILE A 118 -19.46 8.92 3.39
CA ILE A 118 -19.64 8.77 1.94
C ILE A 118 -20.68 7.69 1.62
N SER A 119 -20.69 6.58 2.36
CA SER A 119 -21.66 5.49 2.18
C SER A 119 -23.09 5.95 2.50
N ASP A 120 -23.29 6.70 3.57
CA ASP A 120 -24.60 7.21 3.97
C ASP A 120 -25.07 8.35 3.05
N PHE A 121 -24.20 9.32 2.74
CA PHE A 121 -24.51 10.34 1.71
C PHE A 121 -24.89 9.72 0.35
N ALA A 122 -24.19 8.67 -0.07
CA ALA A 122 -24.53 7.96 -1.30
C ALA A 122 -25.90 7.25 -1.20
N LYS A 123 -26.22 6.57 -0.08
CA LYS A 123 -27.54 5.95 0.15
C LYS A 123 -28.66 6.98 0.13
N ASP A 124 -28.49 8.08 0.86
CA ASP A 124 -29.48 9.15 0.98
C ASP A 124 -29.77 9.74 -0.41
N ILE A 125 -28.73 10.11 -1.16
CA ILE A 125 -28.87 10.61 -2.53
C ILE A 125 -29.53 9.58 -3.46
N LEU A 126 -29.19 8.29 -3.36
CA LEU A 126 -29.81 7.25 -4.19
C LEU A 126 -31.28 7.03 -3.83
N SER A 127 -31.65 7.04 -2.55
CA SER A 127 -33.03 6.81 -2.09
C SER A 127 -34.05 7.82 -2.63
N ILE A 128 -33.59 9.02 -3.02
CA ILE A 128 -34.40 10.08 -3.66
C ILE A 128 -34.84 9.70 -5.08
N TYR A 129 -34.08 8.84 -5.79
CA TYR A 129 -34.29 8.51 -7.20
C TYR A 129 -34.57 7.03 -7.47
N TYR A 130 -34.30 6.15 -6.50
CA TYR A 130 -34.47 4.72 -6.59
C TYR A 130 -35.27 4.24 -5.39
N HIS A 131 -36.47 3.71 -5.62
CA HIS A 131 -37.37 3.24 -4.56
C HIS A 131 -37.54 1.71 -4.60
N SER A 132 -37.08 1.08 -5.68
CA SER A 132 -37.12 -0.36 -5.93
C SER A 132 -35.93 -0.82 -6.79
N ASP A 133 -35.61 -2.12 -6.77
CA ASP A 133 -34.57 -2.69 -7.64
C ASP A 133 -34.89 -2.55 -9.15
N ASP A 134 -36.19 -2.47 -9.49
CA ASP A 134 -36.66 -2.20 -10.86
C ASP A 134 -36.26 -0.79 -11.34
N ASP A 135 -36.09 0.19 -10.45
CA ASP A 135 -35.59 1.52 -10.79
C ASP A 135 -34.08 1.50 -11.10
N ILE A 136 -33.33 0.68 -10.37
CA ILE A 136 -31.86 0.62 -10.43
C ILE A 136 -31.36 0.20 -11.82
N GLN A 137 -32.11 -0.66 -12.53
CA GLN A 137 -31.72 -1.17 -13.86
C GLN A 137 -31.55 -0.08 -14.95
N LYS A 138 -32.00 1.15 -14.72
CA LYS A 138 -32.20 2.15 -15.79
C LYS A 138 -31.06 3.21 -15.94
N ALA A 139 -29.95 3.15 -15.17
CA ALA A 139 -29.38 4.41 -14.60
C ALA A 139 -27.89 4.43 -14.05
N SER A 140 -27.00 5.45 -14.31
CA SER A 140 -25.58 5.71 -13.77
C SER A 140 -24.96 7.11 -14.27
N CYS A 141 -23.76 7.79 -14.14
CA CYS A 141 -22.45 8.01 -13.35
C CYS A 141 -21.55 9.17 -14.04
N GLN A 142 -20.76 10.15 -13.43
CA GLN A 142 -19.55 10.95 -14.03
C GLN A 142 -18.94 12.30 -13.39
N ASN A 143 -17.57 12.50 -13.25
CA ASN A 143 -16.65 13.72 -12.89
C ASN A 143 -16.20 13.93 -11.37
N VAL A 144 -15.27 14.72 -10.68
CA VAL A 144 -14.13 15.74 -10.71
C VAL A 144 -13.21 15.71 -9.40
N SER A 145 -11.84 15.87 -9.44
CA SER A 145 -10.88 16.53 -8.43
C SER A 145 -10.53 15.92 -7.01
N HIS A 146 -9.69 16.52 -6.10
CA HIS A 146 -8.22 16.94 -6.04
C HIS A 146 -7.77 17.40 -4.58
N LEU A 147 -6.47 17.71 -4.27
CA LEU A 147 -5.92 18.08 -2.91
C LEU A 147 -4.55 18.87 -2.90
N GLY A 148 -3.88 19.11 -1.72
CA GLY A 148 -2.81 20.13 -1.47
C GLY A 148 -1.42 19.74 -0.86
N GLU A 149 -0.89 20.52 0.12
CA GLU A 149 0.56 20.73 0.45
C GLU A 149 1.34 19.68 1.31
N VAL A 150 2.62 19.99 1.65
CA VAL A 150 3.71 19.07 2.08
C VAL A 150 3.86 18.89 3.62
N PRO A 151 4.21 17.70 4.15
CA PRO A 151 4.07 17.39 5.59
C PRO A 151 5.34 17.51 6.47
N LEU A 152 5.12 17.58 7.79
CA LEU A 152 6.15 17.59 8.86
C LEU A 152 7.08 16.36 8.94
N ALA A 153 6.81 15.32 8.15
CA ALA A 153 7.46 14.00 8.25
C ALA A 153 8.98 14.01 8.02
N SER A 154 9.50 15.00 7.28
CA SER A 154 10.92 15.14 6.94
C SER A 154 11.86 15.24 8.14
N LYS A 155 11.37 15.63 9.33
CA LYS A 155 12.19 15.89 10.52
C LYS A 155 12.41 14.70 11.45
N ARG A 156 11.88 13.50 11.16
CA ARG A 156 11.91 12.33 12.08
C ARG A 156 12.35 11.00 11.44
N TRP A 157 12.95 11.04 10.26
CA TRP A 157 13.09 9.88 9.37
C TRP A 157 13.91 8.69 9.90
N GLN A 158 14.77 8.88 10.91
CA GLN A 158 15.62 7.81 11.48
C GLN A 158 14.93 6.98 12.58
N ASP A 159 13.96 7.56 13.30
CA ASP A 159 13.30 6.98 14.48
C ASP A 159 12.47 5.74 14.11
N ASP A 160 12.73 4.60 14.75
CA ASP A 160 12.05 3.32 14.50
C ASP A 160 10.55 3.36 14.81
N ARG A 161 10.13 4.16 15.81
CA ARG A 161 8.72 4.42 16.09
C ARG A 161 8.08 5.17 14.92
N PHE A 162 8.74 6.21 14.43
CA PHE A 162 8.27 6.98 13.29
C PHE A 162 8.29 6.17 11.97
N TYR A 163 9.27 5.28 11.82
CA TYR A 163 9.39 4.35 10.71
C TYR A 163 8.22 3.35 10.69
N GLY A 164 7.93 2.69 11.82
CA GLY A 164 6.77 1.81 11.96
C GLY A 164 5.45 2.55 11.74
N ALA A 165 5.30 3.75 12.31
CA ALA A 165 4.11 4.59 12.13
C ALA A 165 3.86 5.00 10.67
N GLN A 166 4.88 5.04 9.79
CA GLN A 166 4.70 5.30 8.36
C GLN A 166 4.05 4.14 7.60
N PHE A 167 4.13 2.90 8.08
CA PHE A 167 3.36 1.78 7.51
C PHE A 167 1.88 1.81 7.91
N LEU A 168 1.51 2.65 8.88
CA LEU A 168 0.12 2.94 9.25
C LEU A 168 -0.39 4.25 8.62
N ASN A 169 0.44 5.30 8.58
CA ASN A 169 -0.02 6.67 8.31
C ASN A 169 0.78 7.40 7.21
N GLY A 170 1.70 6.70 6.53
CA GLY A 170 2.37 7.21 5.32
C GLY A 170 1.56 6.95 4.05
N CYS A 171 2.18 7.16 2.89
CA CYS A 171 1.49 7.06 1.59
C CYS A 171 0.98 5.65 1.24
N ASN A 172 1.51 4.59 1.87
CA ASN A 172 1.18 3.19 1.55
C ASN A 172 0.65 2.40 2.77
N PRO A 173 -0.51 2.77 3.35
CA PRO A 173 -1.03 2.15 4.58
C PRO A 173 -1.63 0.76 4.36
N ASP A 174 -1.46 0.15 3.18
CA ASP A 174 -2.17 -1.09 2.78
C ASP A 174 -1.29 -2.34 2.65
N THR A 175 0.03 -2.23 2.84
CA THR A 175 0.95 -3.38 2.78
C THR A 175 0.95 -4.22 4.06
N ILE A 176 0.85 -3.58 5.23
CA ILE A 176 1.02 -4.24 6.53
C ILE A 176 -0.18 -5.12 6.92
N LYS A 177 0.10 -6.30 7.48
CA LYS A 177 -0.89 -7.33 7.86
C LYS A 177 -0.50 -7.98 9.19
N ARG A 178 -1.47 -8.53 9.94
CA ARG A 178 -1.20 -9.23 11.20
C ARG A 178 -0.50 -10.57 10.97
N CYS A 179 0.65 -10.78 11.60
CA CYS A 179 1.42 -12.03 11.55
C CYS A 179 0.81 -13.08 12.48
N SER A 180 0.00 -14.01 11.94
CA SER A 180 -0.51 -15.18 12.67
C SER A 180 0.49 -16.35 12.73
N LYS A 181 1.45 -16.40 11.82
CA LYS A 181 2.57 -17.35 11.76
C LYS A 181 3.71 -16.72 10.95
N ILE A 182 4.95 -16.87 11.42
CA ILE A 182 6.15 -16.46 10.68
C ILE A 182 6.41 -17.46 9.54
N PRO A 183 6.64 -17.02 8.28
CA PRO A 183 6.99 -17.90 7.16
C PRO A 183 8.28 -18.68 7.41
N SER A 184 8.34 -19.93 6.93
CA SER A 184 9.53 -20.78 7.09
C SER A 184 10.77 -20.28 6.35
N ASN A 185 10.58 -19.45 5.33
CA ASN A 185 11.62 -18.79 4.55
C ASN A 185 12.04 -17.41 5.12
N PHE A 186 11.48 -17.02 6.28
CA PHE A 186 11.89 -15.85 7.07
C PHE A 186 12.10 -16.27 8.54
N PRO A 187 13.17 -17.03 8.85
CA PRO A 187 13.34 -17.77 10.10
C PRO A 187 13.73 -16.90 11.32
N VAL A 188 12.92 -15.89 11.64
CA VAL A 188 13.09 -15.05 12.85
C VAL A 188 12.82 -15.89 14.10
N THR A 189 13.79 -15.99 14.99
CA THR A 189 13.71 -16.78 16.23
C THR A 189 13.56 -15.91 17.48
N GLN A 190 13.22 -16.51 18.62
CA GLN A 190 13.08 -15.79 19.91
C GLN A 190 14.42 -15.22 20.39
N GLU A 191 15.52 -15.88 20.05
CA GLU A 191 16.89 -15.53 20.44
C GLU A 191 17.38 -14.30 19.67
N LEU A 192 16.94 -14.13 18.41
CA LEU A 192 17.35 -13.04 17.52
C LEU A 192 16.71 -11.69 17.88
N VAL A 193 15.44 -11.68 18.30
CA VAL A 193 14.66 -10.44 18.51
C VAL A 193 14.01 -10.33 19.90
N GLY A 194 14.23 -11.30 20.80
CA GLY A 194 13.57 -11.36 22.10
C GLY A 194 13.86 -10.16 23.01
N ASN A 195 15.03 -9.54 22.88
CA ASN A 195 15.43 -8.33 23.62
C ASN A 195 14.83 -7.03 23.05
N LEU A 196 14.15 -7.08 21.90
CA LEU A 196 13.50 -5.94 21.25
C LEU A 196 12.02 -5.80 21.64
N LEU A 197 11.45 -6.88 22.20
CA LEU A 197 10.08 -6.95 22.72
C LEU A 197 9.97 -6.22 24.07
N ASP A 198 8.77 -6.14 24.63
CA ASP A 198 8.57 -5.67 26.00
C ASP A 198 9.08 -6.71 27.02
N GLU A 199 9.42 -6.26 28.24
CA GLU A 199 9.97 -7.12 29.29
C GLU A 199 9.02 -8.29 29.63
N GLY A 200 9.55 -9.51 29.70
CA GLY A 200 8.77 -10.72 29.95
C GLY A 200 7.89 -11.16 28.77
N ASP A 201 8.12 -10.65 27.55
CA ASP A 201 7.39 -11.05 26.35
C ASP A 201 8.14 -12.06 25.46
N THR A 202 7.41 -12.73 24.57
CA THR A 202 7.99 -13.67 23.58
C THR A 202 7.26 -13.57 22.25
N LEU A 203 7.92 -13.93 21.15
CA LEU A 203 7.30 -14.03 19.82
C LEU A 203 6.03 -14.88 19.85
N LYS A 204 6.05 -16.02 20.55
CA LYS A 204 4.90 -16.93 20.69
C LYS A 204 3.72 -16.27 21.41
N LYS A 205 3.98 -15.43 22.42
CA LYS A 205 2.98 -14.65 23.15
C LYS A 205 2.46 -13.49 22.28
N ALA A 206 3.35 -12.70 21.69
CA ALA A 206 3.01 -11.59 20.79
C ALA A 206 2.16 -12.02 19.57
N ILE A 207 2.47 -13.17 18.94
CA ILE A 207 1.64 -13.77 17.88
C ILE A 207 0.26 -14.14 18.41
N LYS A 208 0.18 -14.86 19.53
CA LYS A 208 -1.09 -15.29 20.15
C LYS A 208 -1.96 -14.10 20.56
N GLU A 209 -1.35 -13.03 21.04
CA GLU A 209 -2.03 -11.80 21.47
C GLU A 209 -2.37 -10.86 20.31
N GLY A 210 -1.84 -11.10 19.11
CA GLY A 210 -2.07 -10.30 17.92
C GLY A 210 -1.25 -9.00 17.84
N ARG A 211 -0.15 -8.89 18.58
CA ARG A 211 0.75 -7.71 18.64
C ARG A 211 1.91 -7.78 17.64
N LEU A 212 1.85 -8.72 16.69
CA LEU A 212 2.89 -8.97 15.69
C LEU A 212 2.32 -8.78 14.28
N TYR A 213 3.02 -7.98 13.47
CA TYR A 213 2.61 -7.52 12.14
C TYR A 213 3.77 -7.67 11.14
N MET A 214 3.45 -7.72 9.85
CA MET A 214 4.45 -7.87 8.79
C MET A 214 4.03 -7.24 7.47
N VAL A 215 5.03 -6.93 6.66
CA VAL A 215 4.92 -6.71 5.21
C VAL A 215 5.66 -7.84 4.48
N ASP A 216 5.11 -8.26 3.35
CA ASP A 216 5.70 -9.23 2.44
C ASP A 216 5.65 -8.66 1.02
N PHE A 217 6.83 -8.43 0.45
CA PHE A 217 6.99 -7.87 -0.88
C PHE A 217 7.35 -8.94 -1.94
N LYS A 218 7.05 -10.23 -1.71
CA LYS A 218 7.29 -11.34 -2.67
C LYS A 218 6.80 -11.07 -4.10
N ILE A 219 5.80 -10.23 -4.32
CA ILE A 219 5.38 -9.92 -5.71
C ILE A 219 6.47 -9.23 -6.54
N LEU A 220 7.44 -8.56 -5.89
CA LEU A 220 8.58 -7.89 -6.51
C LEU A 220 9.69 -8.88 -6.97
N GLU A 221 9.61 -10.14 -6.53
CA GLU A 221 10.38 -11.26 -7.05
C GLU A 221 10.14 -11.41 -8.57
N ASP A 222 11.19 -11.77 -9.33
CA ASP A 222 11.20 -11.89 -10.79
C ASP A 222 10.77 -10.63 -11.58
N ILE A 223 10.70 -9.45 -10.96
CA ILE A 223 10.45 -8.20 -11.68
C ILE A 223 11.78 -7.61 -12.17
N GLN A 224 11.87 -7.41 -13.48
CA GLN A 224 13.00 -6.75 -14.16
C GLN A 224 13.38 -5.42 -13.50
N LEU A 225 14.68 -5.26 -13.20
CA LEU A 225 15.27 -4.02 -12.70
C LEU A 225 15.90 -3.19 -13.84
N TYR A 226 15.92 -1.87 -13.68
CA TYR A 226 16.49 -0.94 -14.66
C TYR A 226 18.02 -1.11 -14.80
N GLY A 227 18.52 -1.12 -16.03
CA GLY A 227 19.93 -1.27 -16.38
C GLY A 227 20.50 -2.69 -16.28
N TRP A 228 19.71 -3.69 -15.90
CA TRP A 228 20.21 -5.07 -15.78
C TRP A 228 20.33 -5.85 -17.10
N ASN A 229 19.69 -5.37 -18.16
CA ASN A 229 19.69 -5.99 -19.50
C ASN A 229 20.43 -5.15 -20.56
N ASP A 230 21.09 -4.06 -20.16
CA ASP A 230 21.87 -3.18 -21.04
C ASP A 230 23.06 -2.63 -20.25
N GLU A 231 24.27 -2.97 -20.70
CA GLU A 231 25.52 -2.59 -20.02
C GLU A 231 25.84 -1.08 -20.13
N ASN A 232 25.15 -0.36 -21.01
CA ASN A 232 25.30 1.09 -21.21
C ASN A 232 24.46 1.92 -20.21
N LEU A 233 23.63 1.27 -19.38
CA LEU A 233 22.72 1.94 -18.44
C LEU A 233 23.14 1.75 -16.98
N GLU A 234 22.79 2.74 -16.15
CA GLU A 234 22.94 2.64 -14.69
C GLU A 234 22.11 1.47 -14.14
N LYS A 235 22.77 0.50 -13.51
CA LYS A 235 22.10 -0.59 -12.80
C LYS A 235 21.46 -0.06 -11.52
N ARG A 236 20.13 -0.12 -11.45
CA ARG A 236 19.38 0.19 -10.23
C ARG A 236 19.02 -1.07 -9.48
N TYR A 237 18.92 -0.94 -8.17
CA TYR A 237 18.75 -2.08 -7.27
C TYR A 237 17.40 -2.03 -6.56
N MET A 238 16.90 -3.22 -6.24
CA MET A 238 15.73 -3.45 -5.41
C MET A 238 15.79 -4.88 -4.87
N CYS A 239 14.96 -5.20 -3.89
CA CYS A 239 14.82 -6.53 -3.33
C CYS A 239 13.33 -6.86 -3.11
N ALA A 240 13.01 -8.08 -2.68
CA ALA A 240 11.63 -8.53 -2.44
C ALA A 240 11.41 -8.86 -0.94
N PRO A 241 11.55 -7.86 -0.05
CA PRO A 241 11.84 -8.10 1.37
C PRO A 241 10.64 -8.56 2.18
N PHE A 242 10.96 -9.20 3.31
CA PHE A 242 10.10 -9.26 4.48
C PHE A 242 10.46 -8.14 5.46
N GLY A 243 9.45 -7.58 6.12
CA GLY A 243 9.63 -6.71 7.28
C GLY A 243 8.70 -7.14 8.40
N LEU A 244 9.25 -7.37 9.59
CA LEU A 244 8.53 -7.78 10.80
C LEU A 244 8.43 -6.61 11.79
N PHE A 245 7.24 -6.41 12.35
CA PHE A 245 6.90 -5.30 13.23
C PHE A 245 6.22 -5.80 14.50
N TYR A 246 6.51 -5.14 15.62
CA TYR A 246 5.97 -5.44 16.94
C TYR A 246 5.25 -4.23 17.51
N VAL A 247 4.10 -4.45 18.16
CA VAL A 247 3.35 -3.42 18.90
C VAL A 247 3.69 -3.54 20.39
N LYS A 248 4.39 -2.52 20.89
CA LYS A 248 4.81 -2.39 22.29
C LYS A 248 3.62 -2.09 23.20
N GLY A 249 3.78 -2.31 24.50
CA GLY A 249 2.82 -1.94 25.54
C GLY A 249 2.49 -0.44 25.59
N THR A 250 3.34 0.43 25.01
CA THR A 250 3.07 1.86 24.80
C THR A 250 2.07 2.15 23.68
N GLY A 251 1.70 1.14 22.89
CA GLY A 251 0.94 1.28 21.64
C GLY A 251 1.81 1.59 20.41
N ASP A 252 3.12 1.76 20.58
CA ASP A 252 4.02 2.06 19.47
C ASP A 252 4.33 0.81 18.64
N ILE A 253 4.23 0.94 17.31
CA ILE A 253 4.69 -0.08 16.37
C ILE A 253 6.13 0.19 15.95
N THR A 254 7.02 -0.79 16.13
CA THR A 254 8.44 -0.70 15.75
C THR A 254 8.85 -1.87 14.85
N PRO A 255 9.67 -1.65 13.81
CA PRO A 255 10.34 -2.75 13.09
C PRO A 255 11.25 -3.53 14.04
N ILE A 256 11.34 -4.85 13.88
CA ILE A 256 12.19 -5.73 14.69
C ILE A 256 13.04 -6.71 13.87
N ALA A 257 12.67 -7.01 12.61
CA ALA A 257 13.48 -7.82 11.70
C ALA A 257 13.20 -7.46 10.24
N ILE A 258 14.23 -7.48 9.38
CA ILE A 258 14.14 -7.25 7.93
C ILE A 258 15.02 -8.28 7.21
N GLN A 259 14.50 -8.91 6.16
CA GLN A 259 15.25 -9.83 5.29
C GLN A 259 15.04 -9.39 3.84
N PHE A 260 16.10 -9.24 3.04
CA PHE A 260 16.01 -8.56 1.73
C PHE A 260 15.44 -9.45 0.63
N HIS A 261 15.86 -10.71 0.59
CA HIS A 261 15.40 -11.69 -0.39
C HIS A 261 14.54 -12.77 0.28
N GLN A 262 13.79 -13.50 -0.54
CA GLN A 262 12.75 -14.42 -0.09
C GLN A 262 13.28 -15.74 0.50
N GLU A 263 14.59 -15.97 0.52
CA GLU A 263 15.22 -17.15 1.11
C GLU A 263 16.41 -16.76 1.98
N ALA A 264 16.40 -17.13 3.26
CA ALA A 264 17.49 -16.86 4.19
C ALA A 264 18.73 -17.71 3.88
N ASN A 265 19.90 -17.08 3.84
CA ASN A 265 21.20 -17.73 3.63
C ASN A 265 22.35 -16.80 4.10
N GLU A 266 23.60 -17.23 3.98
CA GLU A 266 24.77 -16.48 4.46
C GLU A 266 24.96 -15.09 3.81
N THR A 267 24.43 -14.85 2.62
CA THR A 267 24.48 -13.54 1.93
C THR A 267 23.15 -12.76 1.98
N ASN A 268 22.10 -13.35 2.55
CA ASN A 268 20.82 -12.70 2.86
C ASN A 268 20.44 -12.97 4.33
N PRO A 269 21.16 -12.35 5.29
CA PRO A 269 20.85 -12.45 6.72
C PRO A 269 19.55 -11.70 7.09
N ILE A 270 19.12 -11.89 8.33
CA ILE A 270 18.03 -11.13 8.94
C ILE A 270 18.63 -9.98 9.75
N TRP A 271 18.38 -8.75 9.32
CA TRP A 271 18.81 -7.52 9.97
C TRP A 271 17.81 -7.10 11.05
N THR A 272 18.31 -6.45 12.10
CA THR A 272 17.56 -6.08 13.31
C THR A 272 18.07 -4.75 13.89
N PRO A 273 17.32 -4.11 14.81
CA PRO A 273 17.83 -3.03 15.66
C PRO A 273 19.02 -3.38 16.57
N ASN A 274 19.48 -4.65 16.62
CA ASN A 274 20.69 -5.06 17.35
C ASN A 274 21.97 -4.93 16.50
N ASP A 275 21.84 -4.79 15.18
CA ASP A 275 22.95 -4.57 14.25
C ASP A 275 23.47 -3.13 14.33
N SER A 276 24.51 -2.76 13.55
CA SER A 276 25.03 -1.39 13.59
C SER A 276 23.99 -0.37 13.11
N GLU A 277 24.07 0.87 13.61
CA GLU A 277 23.15 1.96 13.23
C GLU A 277 23.09 2.15 11.70
N LEU A 278 24.23 1.97 11.01
CA LEU A 278 24.33 2.06 9.56
C LEU A 278 23.66 0.86 8.88
N ASP A 279 23.96 -0.36 9.30
CA ASP A 279 23.38 -1.58 8.71
C ASP A 279 21.86 -1.61 8.88
N TRP A 280 21.37 -1.27 10.08
CA TRP A 280 19.94 -1.15 10.35
C TRP A 280 19.28 -0.01 9.57
N THR A 281 19.98 1.13 9.39
CA THR A 281 19.49 2.22 8.53
C THR A 281 19.42 1.81 7.07
N PHE A 282 20.43 1.10 6.54
CA PHE A 282 20.38 0.54 5.19
C PHE A 282 19.27 -0.49 5.04
N ALA A 283 19.08 -1.40 6.00
CA ALA A 283 17.99 -2.37 5.97
C ALA A 283 16.61 -1.70 5.95
N LYS A 284 16.41 -0.67 6.77
CA LYS A 284 15.24 0.21 6.73
C LYS A 284 15.07 0.89 5.38
N MET A 285 16.14 1.38 4.76
CA MET A 285 16.10 2.01 3.42
C MET A 285 15.72 1.01 2.32
N TRP A 286 16.30 -0.20 2.28
CA TRP A 286 15.93 -1.23 1.30
C TRP A 286 14.45 -1.61 1.39
N LEU A 287 13.93 -1.80 2.60
CA LEU A 287 12.52 -2.08 2.81
C LEU A 287 11.61 -0.91 2.37
N ARG A 288 12.03 0.35 2.51
CA ARG A 288 11.28 1.49 1.96
C ARG A 288 11.44 1.67 0.45
N THR A 289 12.56 1.27 -0.15
CA THR A 289 12.69 1.22 -1.61
C THR A 289 11.65 0.27 -2.20
N ALA A 290 11.50 -0.93 -1.64
CA ALA A 290 10.46 -1.89 -2.03
C ALA A 290 9.04 -1.35 -1.81
N ASP A 291 8.77 -0.73 -0.65
CA ASP A 291 7.50 -0.06 -0.34
C ASP A 291 7.16 1.07 -1.33
N VAL A 292 8.14 1.85 -1.77
CA VAL A 292 7.98 2.91 -2.79
C VAL A 292 7.73 2.33 -4.18
N GLN A 293 8.45 1.26 -4.58
CA GLN A 293 8.17 0.56 -5.85
C GLN A 293 6.76 -0.04 -5.86
N TRP A 294 6.32 -0.61 -4.72
CA TRP A 294 4.93 -1.03 -4.53
C TRP A 294 3.98 0.17 -4.60
N HIS A 295 4.25 1.30 -3.93
CA HIS A 295 3.36 2.46 -3.91
C HIS A 295 3.15 3.10 -5.29
N GLN A 296 4.16 3.79 -5.83
CA GLN A 296 4.08 4.84 -6.87
C GLN A 296 3.18 4.59 -8.08
#